data_AF-A0A6A5EB62-F1
#
_entry.id   AF-A0A6A5EB62-F1
#
_cell.length_a   1.000
_cell.length_b   1.000
_cell.length_c   1.000
_cell.angle_alpha   90.00
_cell.angle_beta   90.00
_cell.angle_gamma   90.00
#
_symmetry.space_group_name_H-M   'P 1'
#
loop_
_entity.id
_entity.type
_entity.pdbx_description
1 polymer ?
#
loop_
_entity_poly.entity_id
_entity_poly.type
_entity_poly.pdbx_seq_one_letter_code
_entity_poly.pdbx_strand_id
1 'polypeptide(L)'
;MKNMLTIISNALCRITGRNVGAQTVSELLIDLSEYVNVTSPVSAPALAQAQAQRQPPKPPPVSTRAPAAQLVSAQTDQLDTPGTRVVVSRSFADFTSQATFDIKKCDVHRLEEGPPLKAELTRDQGLQYYRVMQTVRRMELKADQLYKQKIIRGFCHLYDGQEACAVGIEAAINPSDHLITAYRAHGYTYTRGIAIKEILAELTGRRGGVAKGKGGSMHMYAPHFYGGNGIVGAQIPLGAGIALACQYQGNNQVCVALYGDGAANQGQLFESFNMAALWKLPCIFTCENNQYGMGTSVERASASTDYYKRGDFIPGIRVDGMDVLCVREAFKFAAEHCRSGKGPIVIELKTYRYHGHSMSDPGVSYRTREEIQEVRSKSDPITMLKERMLSNNMASVEEFKEIDIAIRKEVEEAAQYATSDPEPPLEELCNHIFSNDSPLDVRGTNPWARLKSVS
;
A
#
# COMPACT_ATOMS: atom_id res chain seq x y z
N MET A 1 11.75 45.62 11.82
CA MET A 1 13.12 45.42 12.34
C MET A 1 13.15 45.21 13.85
N LYS A 2 13.12 46.22 14.74
CA LYS A 2 13.36 46.06 16.20
C LYS A 2 12.68 44.82 16.84
N ASN A 3 11.36 44.67 16.71
CA ASN A 3 10.63 43.52 17.30
C ASN A 3 11.13 42.14 16.81
N MET A 4 11.60 42.05 15.56
CA MET A 4 12.10 40.80 14.97
C MET A 4 13.44 40.39 15.56
N LEU A 5 14.33 41.35 15.80
CA LEU A 5 15.62 41.15 16.47
C LEU A 5 15.42 40.65 17.91
N THR A 6 14.43 41.21 18.64
CA THR A 6 14.07 40.76 19.99
C THR A 6 13.56 39.31 20.00
N ILE A 7 12.79 38.89 18.98
CA ILE A 7 12.30 37.51 18.86
C ILE A 7 13.46 36.54 18.59
N ILE A 8 14.36 36.88 17.67
CA ILE A 8 15.53 36.06 17.30
C ILE A 8 16.51 35.93 18.49
N SER A 9 16.80 37.03 19.20
CA SER A 9 17.60 37.02 20.43
C SER A 9 16.98 36.10 21.49
N ASN A 10 15.68 36.23 21.76
CA ASN A 10 14.98 35.35 22.72
C ASN A 10 14.98 33.87 22.32
N ALA A 11 14.97 33.54 21.02
CA ALA A 11 15.09 32.16 20.55
C ALA A 11 16.52 31.61 20.79
N LEU A 12 17.55 32.38 20.42
CA LEU A 12 18.95 32.00 20.64
C LEU A 12 19.30 31.84 22.12
N CYS A 13 18.81 32.71 23.00
CA CYS A 13 18.98 32.57 24.46
C CYS A 13 18.37 31.27 25.00
N ARG A 14 17.21 30.84 24.47
CA ARG A 14 16.55 29.58 24.86
C ARG A 14 17.29 28.33 24.36
N ILE A 15 17.93 28.41 23.19
CA ILE A 15 18.66 27.28 22.59
C ILE A 15 20.06 27.13 23.21
N THR A 16 20.72 28.24 23.57
CA THR A 16 22.13 28.25 24.00
C THR A 16 22.35 28.43 25.51
N GLY A 17 21.32 28.82 26.26
CA GLY A 17 21.40 29.07 27.71
C GLY A 17 22.21 30.31 28.10
N ARG A 18 22.63 31.16 27.14
CA ARG A 18 23.40 32.38 27.38
C ARG A 18 22.59 33.61 26.99
N ASN A 19 22.65 34.69 27.78
CA ASN A 19 22.06 35.98 27.41
C ASN A 19 22.92 36.66 26.34
N VAL A 20 22.38 36.83 25.13
CA VAL A 20 23.06 37.48 24.00
C VAL A 20 22.58 38.92 23.86
N GLY A 21 23.48 39.88 24.02
CA GLY A 21 23.20 41.31 23.92
C GLY A 21 22.87 41.77 22.49
N ALA A 22 22.16 42.89 22.36
CA ALA A 22 21.61 43.33 21.08
C ALA A 22 22.66 43.69 20.00
N GLN A 23 23.92 43.94 20.36
CA GLN A 23 24.99 44.21 19.39
C GLN A 23 25.44 42.95 18.63
N THR A 24 25.47 41.79 19.30
CA THR A 24 26.01 40.53 18.72
C THR A 24 25.17 39.96 17.57
N VAL A 25 23.94 40.47 17.37
CA VAL A 25 23.06 40.05 16.26
C VAL A 25 23.44 40.76 14.94
N SER A 26 24.15 41.90 14.98
CA SER A 26 24.55 42.61 13.76
C SER A 26 25.77 41.98 13.09
N GLU A 27 26.65 41.33 13.86
CA GLU A 27 27.88 40.71 13.36
C GLU A 27 27.57 39.40 12.61
N LEU A 28 26.65 38.59 13.16
CA LEU A 28 26.14 37.35 12.56
C LEU A 28 25.33 37.54 11.26
N LEU A 29 24.98 38.77 10.88
CA LEU A 29 24.20 39.06 9.66
C LEU A 29 25.05 39.50 8.46
N ILE A 30 26.34 39.79 8.66
CA ILE A 30 27.25 40.22 7.57
C ILE A 30 27.68 39.00 6.74
N ASP A 31 28.01 37.89 7.42
CA ASP A 31 28.58 36.65 6.87
C ASP A 31 27.67 35.95 5.83
N LEU A 32 26.35 36.14 5.93
CA LEU A 32 25.37 35.57 4.99
C LEU A 32 25.29 36.32 3.64
N SER A 33 25.94 37.48 3.50
CA SER A 33 25.85 38.28 2.26
C SER A 33 26.82 37.83 1.16
N GLU A 34 27.93 37.17 1.50
CA GLU A 34 28.92 36.70 0.51
C GLU A 34 28.49 35.40 -0.22
N TYR A 35 27.59 34.62 0.38
CA TYR A 35 27.12 33.35 -0.19
C TYR A 35 25.97 33.46 -1.21
N VAL A 36 25.44 34.66 -1.48
CA VAL A 36 24.27 34.88 -2.36
C VAL A 36 24.61 35.83 -3.51
N ASN A 37 25.68 35.54 -4.27
CA ASN A 37 26.00 36.30 -5.48
C ASN A 37 26.65 35.47 -6.61
N VAL A 38 25.95 34.42 -7.06
CA VAL A 38 26.22 33.76 -8.35
C VAL A 38 24.90 33.63 -9.10
N THR A 39 24.92 33.87 -10.42
CA THR A 39 23.77 33.94 -11.34
C THR A 39 22.80 35.13 -11.13
N SER A 40 23.06 36.23 -11.84
CA SER A 40 22.02 37.18 -12.26
C SER A 40 21.76 37.01 -13.76
N PRO A 41 20.52 36.71 -14.21
CA PRO A 41 20.16 36.74 -15.62
C PRO A 41 19.86 38.17 -16.11
N VAL A 42 20.02 38.42 -17.41
CA VAL A 42 19.77 39.71 -18.05
C VAL A 42 18.27 39.98 -18.21
N SER A 43 17.88 41.26 -18.10
CA SER A 43 16.50 41.75 -18.15
C SER A 43 15.84 41.65 -19.54
N ALA A 44 14.56 41.28 -19.57
CA ALA A 44 13.64 41.48 -20.69
C ALA A 44 12.25 41.95 -20.16
N PRO A 45 11.44 42.70 -20.94
CA PRO A 45 10.37 43.56 -20.39
C PRO A 45 9.01 42.87 -20.21
N ALA A 46 8.15 43.53 -19.43
CA ALA A 46 6.78 43.10 -19.15
C ALA A 46 5.83 43.25 -20.37
N LEU A 47 4.82 42.38 -20.44
CA LEU A 47 3.67 42.48 -21.35
C LEU A 47 2.35 42.34 -20.57
N ALA A 48 1.28 42.91 -21.15
CA ALA A 48 0.08 43.29 -20.42
C ALA A 48 -0.97 42.17 -20.21
N GLN A 49 -1.92 42.46 -19.32
CA GLN A 49 -3.05 41.59 -18.99
C GLN A 49 -4.02 41.42 -20.18
N ALA A 50 -4.56 40.21 -20.34
CA ALA A 50 -5.75 39.95 -21.15
C ALA A 50 -6.70 39.04 -20.36
N GLN A 51 -7.80 39.60 -19.85
CA GLN A 51 -8.84 38.83 -19.14
C GLN A 51 -9.81 38.21 -20.15
N ALA A 52 -9.79 36.88 -20.29
CA ALA A 52 -10.77 36.13 -21.08
C ALA A 52 -11.84 35.52 -20.15
N GLN A 53 -13.05 36.08 -20.16
CA GLN A 53 -14.18 35.53 -19.44
C GLN A 53 -14.59 34.17 -20.05
N ARG A 54 -14.61 33.10 -19.23
CA ARG A 54 -15.12 31.78 -19.64
C ARG A 54 -16.56 31.62 -19.12
N GLN A 55 -17.52 31.44 -20.03
CA GLN A 55 -18.88 31.04 -19.68
C GLN A 55 -18.94 29.51 -19.44
N PRO A 56 -19.81 29.03 -18.53
CA PRO A 56 -20.01 27.59 -18.31
C PRO A 56 -20.82 26.94 -19.46
N PRO A 57 -20.57 25.64 -19.77
CA PRO A 57 -21.33 24.91 -20.78
C PRO A 57 -22.78 24.64 -20.33
N LYS A 58 -23.69 24.55 -21.30
CA LYS A 58 -25.11 24.17 -21.06
C LYS A 58 -25.26 22.65 -20.85
N PRO A 59 -26.17 22.20 -19.97
CA PRO A 59 -26.48 20.78 -19.82
C PRO A 59 -27.29 20.21 -21.00
N PRO A 60 -27.22 18.89 -21.26
CA PRO A 60 -28.02 18.22 -22.30
C PRO A 60 -29.50 18.08 -21.89
N PRO A 61 -30.42 17.90 -22.86
CA PRO A 61 -31.86 17.82 -22.59
C PRO A 61 -32.29 16.51 -21.91
N VAL A 62 -33.26 16.61 -21.00
CA VAL A 62 -33.88 15.47 -20.32
C VAL A 62 -34.90 14.79 -21.23
N SER A 63 -34.80 13.47 -21.41
CA SER A 63 -35.82 12.66 -22.07
C SER A 63 -36.76 12.05 -21.03
N THR A 64 -38.08 12.26 -21.20
CA THR A 64 -39.12 11.75 -20.30
C THR A 64 -39.69 10.42 -20.80
N ARG A 65 -39.82 9.44 -19.90
CA ARG A 65 -40.62 8.23 -20.17
C ARG A 65 -41.21 7.64 -18.90
N ALA A 66 -42.50 7.31 -18.97
CA ALA A 66 -43.31 6.67 -17.96
C ALA A 66 -44.53 6.01 -18.66
N PRO A 67 -45.31 5.13 -18.01
CA PRO A 67 -44.81 3.97 -17.26
C PRO A 67 -45.59 2.67 -17.61
N ALA A 68 -45.08 1.54 -17.09
CA ALA A 68 -45.81 0.31 -16.73
C ALA A 68 -46.63 -0.50 -17.77
N ALA A 69 -46.34 -1.80 -17.82
CA ALA A 69 -47.32 -2.87 -18.04
C ALA A 69 -46.88 -4.14 -17.26
N GLN A 70 -47.83 -4.92 -16.76
CA GLN A 70 -47.65 -6.19 -16.05
C GLN A 70 -48.70 -7.20 -16.56
N LEU A 71 -48.76 -8.42 -15.98
CA LEU A 71 -49.68 -9.55 -16.33
C LEU A 71 -49.18 -10.36 -17.58
N VAL A 72 -49.41 -11.67 -17.80
CA VAL A 72 -50.03 -12.83 -17.10
C VAL A 72 -49.65 -14.11 -17.93
N SER A 73 -49.54 -15.37 -17.47
CA SER A 73 -49.47 -16.04 -16.14
C SER A 73 -48.93 -17.49 -16.24
N ALA A 74 -48.41 -18.03 -15.13
CA ALA A 74 -48.42 -19.43 -14.64
C ALA A 74 -48.50 -20.69 -15.58
N GLN A 75 -47.63 -21.67 -15.31
CA GLN A 75 -47.87 -23.14 -15.26
C GLN A 75 -46.64 -23.81 -14.61
N THR A 76 -46.71 -24.30 -13.35
CA THR A 76 -47.09 -25.66 -12.85
C THR A 76 -46.05 -26.76 -13.02
N ASP A 77 -45.90 -27.58 -11.98
CA ASP A 77 -44.83 -28.56 -11.77
C ASP A 77 -44.79 -29.74 -12.77
N GLN A 78 -43.60 -30.31 -12.96
CA GLN A 78 -43.41 -31.75 -13.21
C GLN A 78 -42.23 -32.28 -12.38
N LEU A 79 -42.32 -33.56 -12.00
CA LEU A 79 -41.51 -34.20 -10.96
C LEU A 79 -40.22 -34.87 -11.47
N ASP A 80 -39.34 -35.22 -10.53
CA ASP A 80 -38.08 -35.92 -10.75
C ASP A 80 -38.18 -37.18 -11.63
N THR A 81 -37.14 -37.38 -12.44
CA THR A 81 -36.73 -38.70 -12.93
C THR A 81 -35.26 -38.91 -12.53
N PRO A 82 -34.87 -40.09 -11.98
CA PRO A 82 -33.52 -40.32 -11.48
C PRO A 82 -32.52 -40.53 -12.61
N GLY A 83 -32.13 -39.45 -13.28
CA GLY A 83 -31.08 -39.45 -14.29
C GLY A 83 -29.74 -39.82 -13.68
N THR A 84 -29.13 -40.90 -14.16
CA THR A 84 -27.82 -41.40 -13.70
C THR A 84 -26.79 -40.28 -13.76
N ARG A 85 -26.38 -39.77 -12.59
CA ARG A 85 -25.38 -38.71 -12.47
C ARG A 85 -24.00 -39.30 -12.77
N VAL A 86 -23.64 -39.34 -14.05
CA VAL A 86 -22.30 -39.72 -14.51
C VAL A 86 -21.32 -38.65 -14.03
N VAL A 87 -20.79 -38.84 -12.81
CA VAL A 87 -19.66 -38.07 -12.30
C VAL A 87 -18.44 -38.51 -13.10
N VAL A 88 -18.22 -37.87 -14.24
CA VAL A 88 -16.96 -37.96 -14.97
C VAL A 88 -15.90 -37.36 -14.06
N SER A 89 -15.15 -38.22 -13.36
CA SER A 89 -13.97 -37.82 -12.61
C SER A 89 -12.92 -37.32 -13.59
N ARG A 90 -12.95 -36.02 -13.91
CA ARG A 90 -11.84 -35.36 -14.60
C ARG A 90 -10.57 -35.66 -13.82
N SER A 91 -9.63 -36.29 -14.48
CA SER A 91 -8.31 -36.56 -13.93
C SER A 91 -7.51 -35.27 -13.89
N PHE A 92 -6.43 -35.24 -13.10
CA PHE A 92 -5.49 -34.11 -13.12
C PHE A 92 -4.81 -33.88 -14.49
N ALA A 93 -4.93 -34.83 -15.44
CA ALA A 93 -4.43 -34.69 -16.80
C ALA A 93 -5.34 -33.85 -17.73
N ASP A 94 -6.57 -33.52 -17.30
CA ASP A 94 -7.57 -32.84 -18.14
C ASP A 94 -7.52 -31.29 -18.07
N PHE A 95 -6.52 -30.72 -17.38
CA PHE A 95 -6.36 -29.27 -17.19
C PHE A 95 -5.17 -28.68 -17.97
N THR A 96 -5.36 -27.46 -18.47
CA THR A 96 -4.32 -26.64 -19.09
C THR A 96 -3.24 -26.28 -18.06
N SER A 97 -2.03 -26.81 -18.24
CA SER A 97 -0.91 -26.61 -17.31
C SER A 97 -0.31 -25.20 -17.35
N GLN A 98 -0.36 -24.54 -18.51
CA GLN A 98 0.15 -23.18 -18.74
C GLN A 98 -0.69 -22.49 -19.82
N ALA A 99 -0.98 -21.20 -19.64
CA ALA A 99 -1.62 -20.36 -20.66
C ALA A 99 -0.98 -18.96 -20.72
N THR A 100 -1.08 -18.32 -21.87
CA THR A 100 -0.59 -16.95 -22.11
C THR A 100 -1.77 -15.99 -22.15
N PHE A 101 -1.70 -14.93 -21.35
CA PHE A 101 -2.74 -13.91 -21.24
C PHE A 101 -2.25 -12.58 -21.80
N ASP A 102 -3.05 -11.93 -22.65
CA ASP A 102 -2.84 -10.52 -22.97
C ASP A 102 -3.08 -9.67 -21.71
N ILE A 103 -2.14 -8.78 -21.41
CA ILE A 103 -2.19 -7.86 -20.27
C ILE A 103 -2.14 -6.40 -20.73
N LYS A 104 -2.69 -5.51 -19.91
CA LYS A 104 -2.92 -4.12 -20.27
C LYS A 104 -1.60 -3.36 -20.44
N LYS A 105 -1.41 -2.72 -21.59
CA LYS A 105 -0.26 -1.84 -21.84
C LYS A 105 -0.19 -0.77 -20.75
N CYS A 106 0.96 -0.68 -20.10
CA CYS A 106 1.24 0.38 -19.13
C CYS A 106 1.45 1.73 -19.84
N ASP A 107 1.00 2.82 -19.24
CA ASP A 107 1.51 4.15 -19.63
C ASP A 107 2.95 4.28 -19.15
N VAL A 108 3.81 4.94 -19.92
CA VAL A 108 5.25 5.07 -19.62
C VAL A 108 5.69 6.53 -19.59
N HIS A 109 6.74 6.80 -18.81
CA HIS A 109 7.36 8.10 -18.63
C HIS A 109 8.89 7.95 -18.62
N ARG A 110 9.59 8.68 -19.49
CA ARG A 110 11.05 8.57 -19.73
C ARG A 110 11.56 7.14 -19.96
N LEU A 111 10.77 6.32 -20.65
CA LEU A 111 11.11 4.98 -21.10
C LEU A 111 10.69 4.81 -22.57
N GLU A 112 11.52 4.15 -23.37
CA GLU A 112 11.21 3.81 -24.77
C GLU A 112 10.29 2.59 -24.85
N GLU A 113 10.54 1.59 -24.02
CA GLU A 113 9.74 0.37 -23.87
C GLU A 113 9.27 0.19 -22.42
N GLY A 114 8.18 -0.54 -22.24
CA GLY A 114 7.61 -0.87 -20.93
C GLY A 114 7.54 -2.39 -20.69
N PRO A 115 6.81 -2.83 -19.66
CA PRO A 115 6.55 -4.25 -19.42
C PRO A 115 5.90 -4.94 -20.63
N PRO A 116 6.08 -6.27 -20.79
CA PRO A 116 5.51 -7.02 -21.92
C PRO A 116 3.97 -6.96 -21.93
N LEU A 117 3.39 -7.04 -23.13
CA LEU A 117 1.92 -7.05 -23.30
C LEU A 117 1.29 -8.44 -23.11
N LYS A 118 2.09 -9.45 -22.77
CA LYS A 118 1.66 -10.83 -22.54
C LYS A 118 2.32 -11.39 -21.29
N ALA A 119 1.54 -12.11 -20.50
CA ALA A 119 1.97 -12.79 -19.29
C ALA A 119 1.65 -14.28 -19.37
N GLU A 120 2.66 -15.13 -19.19
CA GLU A 120 2.46 -16.57 -19.04
C GLU A 120 2.13 -16.93 -17.60
N LEU A 121 1.13 -17.78 -17.40
CA LEU A 121 0.72 -18.25 -16.08
C LEU A 121 0.66 -19.78 -16.10
N THR A 122 1.38 -20.43 -15.18
CA THR A 122 1.16 -21.86 -14.92
C THR A 122 -0.03 -22.06 -13.99
N ARG A 123 -0.67 -23.23 -14.09
CA ARG A 123 -1.79 -23.64 -13.23
C ARG A 123 -1.45 -23.52 -11.74
N ASP A 124 -0.28 -23.99 -11.35
CA ASP A 124 0.17 -23.96 -9.95
C ASP A 124 0.38 -22.53 -9.43
N GLN A 125 1.00 -21.66 -10.24
CA GLN A 125 1.10 -20.22 -9.93
C GLN A 125 -0.29 -19.58 -9.79
N GLY A 126 -1.22 -19.89 -10.70
CA GLY A 126 -2.58 -19.35 -10.65
C GLY A 126 -3.35 -19.78 -9.41
N LEU A 127 -3.31 -21.07 -9.06
CA LEU A 127 -3.93 -21.59 -7.84
C LEU A 127 -3.29 -20.98 -6.58
N GLN A 128 -1.97 -20.78 -6.58
CA GLN A 128 -1.27 -20.15 -5.46
C GLN A 128 -1.61 -18.65 -5.34
N TYR A 129 -1.62 -17.88 -6.43
CA TYR A 129 -2.01 -16.47 -6.39
C TYR A 129 -3.48 -16.31 -5.94
N TYR A 130 -4.39 -17.18 -6.42
CA TYR A 130 -5.77 -17.20 -5.97
C TYR A 130 -5.86 -17.48 -4.46
N ARG A 131 -5.14 -18.51 -3.98
CA ARG A 131 -5.09 -18.86 -2.55
C ARG A 131 -4.60 -17.68 -1.71
N VAL A 132 -3.47 -17.07 -2.07
CA VAL A 132 -2.88 -15.97 -1.29
C VAL A 132 -3.79 -14.73 -1.28
N MET A 133 -4.33 -14.31 -2.43
CA MET A 133 -5.27 -13.17 -2.48
C MET A 133 -6.54 -13.44 -1.68
N GLN A 134 -7.12 -14.65 -1.81
CA GLN A 134 -8.32 -15.02 -1.06
C GLN A 134 -8.03 -15.14 0.46
N THR A 135 -6.85 -15.59 0.87
CA THR A 135 -6.44 -15.55 2.28
C THR A 135 -6.41 -14.11 2.81
N VAL A 136 -5.79 -13.17 2.09
CA VAL A 136 -5.80 -11.75 2.49
C VAL A 136 -7.24 -11.23 2.58
N ARG A 137 -8.07 -11.46 1.55
CA ARG A 137 -9.49 -11.09 1.55
C ARG A 137 -10.26 -11.63 2.76
N ARG A 138 -10.06 -12.90 3.12
CA ARG A 138 -10.73 -13.53 4.26
C ARG A 138 -10.20 -13.04 5.61
N MET A 139 -8.89 -12.79 5.72
CA MET A 139 -8.26 -12.19 6.91
C MET A 139 -8.77 -10.77 7.19
N GLU A 140 -8.87 -9.92 6.16
CA GLU A 140 -9.35 -8.54 6.32
C GLU A 140 -10.85 -8.49 6.69
N LEU A 141 -11.67 -9.35 6.08
CA LEU A 141 -13.08 -9.51 6.48
C LEU A 141 -13.24 -10.09 7.90
N LYS A 142 -12.24 -10.80 8.43
CA LYS A 142 -12.20 -11.23 9.84
C LYS A 142 -11.79 -10.08 10.76
N ALA A 143 -10.83 -9.25 10.36
CA ALA A 143 -10.43 -8.06 11.10
C ALA A 143 -11.58 -7.05 11.22
N ASP A 144 -12.39 -6.85 10.16
CA ASP A 144 -13.65 -6.09 10.22
C ASP A 144 -14.59 -6.60 11.34
N GLN A 145 -14.84 -7.92 11.37
CA GLN A 145 -15.71 -8.56 12.36
C GLN A 145 -15.16 -8.37 13.79
N LEU A 146 -13.89 -8.67 14.02
CA LEU A 146 -13.24 -8.59 15.34
C LEU A 146 -13.17 -7.13 15.85
N TYR A 147 -13.02 -6.14 14.97
CA TYR A 147 -13.08 -4.72 15.33
C TYR A 147 -14.50 -4.28 15.68
N LYS A 148 -15.52 -4.73 14.93
CA LYS A 148 -16.94 -4.48 15.27
C LYS A 148 -17.30 -5.08 16.63
N GLN A 149 -16.75 -6.25 16.96
CA GLN A 149 -16.84 -6.93 18.26
C GLN A 149 -16.00 -6.28 19.38
N LYS A 150 -15.25 -5.19 19.11
CA LYS A 150 -14.37 -4.48 20.05
C LYS A 150 -13.15 -5.28 20.55
N ILE A 151 -12.83 -6.39 19.89
CA ILE A 151 -11.66 -7.22 20.19
C ILE A 151 -10.40 -6.59 19.57
N ILE A 152 -10.53 -6.01 18.37
CA ILE A 152 -9.53 -5.09 17.80
C ILE A 152 -9.91 -3.66 18.19
N ARG A 153 -8.91 -2.83 18.48
CA ARG A 153 -9.02 -1.46 19.01
C ARG A 153 -7.97 -0.54 18.39
N GLY A 154 -8.19 0.79 18.46
CA GLY A 154 -7.28 1.78 17.89
C GLY A 154 -7.46 1.90 16.38
N PHE A 155 -6.36 1.87 15.62
CA PHE A 155 -6.40 1.87 14.16
C PHE A 155 -6.53 0.45 13.60
N CYS A 156 -7.27 0.32 12.50
CA CYS A 156 -7.31 -0.89 11.68
C CYS A 156 -7.58 -0.48 10.22
N HIS A 157 -6.68 -0.82 9.30
CA HIS A 157 -6.69 -0.38 7.91
C HIS A 157 -6.73 -1.58 6.96
N LEU A 158 -7.92 -1.95 6.50
CA LEU A 158 -8.14 -3.17 5.70
C LEU A 158 -7.63 -3.00 4.26
N TYR A 159 -6.94 -4.00 3.73
CA TYR A 159 -6.35 -4.03 2.38
C TYR A 159 -7.30 -4.60 1.30
N ASP A 160 -8.57 -4.86 1.61
CA ASP A 160 -9.47 -5.59 0.69
C ASP A 160 -9.84 -4.79 -0.57
N GLY A 161 -9.67 -5.45 -1.72
CA GLY A 161 -9.74 -4.86 -3.07
C GLY A 161 -8.37 -4.58 -3.69
N GLN A 162 -7.31 -4.46 -2.88
CA GLN A 162 -5.95 -4.20 -3.36
C GLN A 162 -5.10 -5.49 -3.52
N GLU A 163 -5.66 -6.69 -3.36
CA GLU A 163 -4.86 -7.92 -3.19
C GLU A 163 -3.94 -8.25 -4.38
N ALA A 164 -4.30 -7.85 -5.60
CA ALA A 164 -3.45 -7.98 -6.78
C ALA A 164 -2.12 -7.19 -6.67
N CYS A 165 -2.09 -6.09 -5.90
CA CYS A 165 -0.88 -5.32 -5.64
C CYS A 165 0.10 -6.13 -4.79
N ALA A 166 -0.29 -6.54 -3.58
CA ALA A 166 0.58 -7.32 -2.70
C ALA A 166 1.04 -8.66 -3.33
N VAL A 167 0.10 -9.43 -3.90
CA VAL A 167 0.43 -10.75 -4.48
C VAL A 167 1.19 -10.62 -5.81
N GLY A 168 0.91 -9.60 -6.61
CA GLY A 168 1.63 -9.35 -7.87
C GLY A 168 3.07 -8.90 -7.64
N ILE A 169 3.32 -8.10 -6.59
CA ILE A 169 4.69 -7.73 -6.18
C ILE A 169 5.45 -8.95 -5.66
N GLU A 170 4.85 -9.71 -4.74
CA GLU A 170 5.47 -10.93 -4.19
C GLU A 170 5.80 -11.96 -5.28
N ALA A 171 4.94 -12.06 -6.30
CA ALA A 171 5.14 -12.93 -7.46
C ALA A 171 6.23 -12.47 -8.45
N ALA A 172 6.89 -11.34 -8.20
CA ALA A 172 7.83 -10.69 -9.11
C ALA A 172 9.20 -10.35 -8.49
N ILE A 173 9.31 -10.35 -7.16
CA ILE A 173 10.56 -10.12 -6.41
C ILE A 173 10.99 -11.40 -5.69
N ASN A 174 12.24 -11.47 -5.24
CA ASN A 174 12.74 -12.59 -4.44
C ASN A 174 12.35 -12.43 -2.96
N PRO A 175 12.36 -13.52 -2.17
CA PRO A 175 12.27 -13.45 -0.71
C PRO A 175 13.40 -12.66 -0.04
N SER A 176 14.53 -12.48 -0.74
CA SER A 176 15.69 -11.70 -0.31
C SER A 176 15.66 -10.22 -0.76
N ASP A 177 14.71 -9.83 -1.61
CA ASP A 177 14.46 -8.42 -1.93
C ASP A 177 13.61 -7.77 -0.83
N HIS A 178 13.74 -6.46 -0.66
CA HIS A 178 13.20 -5.75 0.49
C HIS A 178 11.89 -5.02 0.16
N LEU A 179 11.00 -4.90 1.14
CA LEU A 179 9.72 -4.21 0.99
C LEU A 179 9.42 -3.36 2.23
N ILE A 180 8.92 -2.14 2.01
CA ILE A 180 8.45 -1.25 3.09
C ILE A 180 7.19 -0.51 2.67
N THR A 181 6.22 -0.35 3.57
CA THR A 181 4.91 0.25 3.27
C THR A 181 4.34 1.07 4.44
N ALA A 182 3.22 1.74 4.21
CA ALA A 182 2.46 2.48 5.20
C ALA A 182 1.60 1.54 6.09
N TYR A 183 0.76 2.11 6.96
CA TYR A 183 -0.07 1.39 7.94
C TYR A 183 -1.15 0.42 7.38
N ARG A 184 -1.39 0.35 6.06
CA ARG A 184 -2.34 -0.61 5.44
C ARG A 184 -1.61 -1.91 5.09
N ALA A 185 -1.01 -2.53 6.10
CA ALA A 185 0.10 -3.45 5.93
C ALA A 185 -0.27 -4.95 5.88
N HIS A 186 -1.44 -5.36 6.38
CA HIS A 186 -1.69 -6.78 6.72
C HIS A 186 -1.49 -7.74 5.54
N GLY A 187 -1.90 -7.34 4.32
CA GLY A 187 -1.65 -8.10 3.10
C GLY A 187 -0.16 -8.35 2.84
N TYR A 188 0.68 -7.31 2.93
CA TYR A 188 2.14 -7.42 2.80
C TYR A 188 2.77 -8.22 3.93
N THR A 189 2.30 -8.06 5.17
CA THR A 189 2.76 -8.88 6.32
C THR A 189 2.56 -10.38 6.03
N TYR A 190 1.43 -10.75 5.41
CA TYR A 190 1.13 -12.13 5.02
C TYR A 190 1.97 -12.61 3.82
N THR A 191 2.09 -11.83 2.73
CA THR A 191 2.88 -12.27 1.57
C THR A 191 4.36 -12.43 1.90
N ARG A 192 4.87 -11.60 2.81
CA ARG A 192 6.24 -11.66 3.35
C ARG A 192 6.44 -12.74 4.44
N GLY A 193 5.47 -13.64 4.61
CA GLY A 193 5.67 -14.93 5.28
C GLY A 193 5.18 -15.07 6.73
N ILE A 194 4.53 -14.06 7.31
CA ILE A 194 3.95 -14.17 8.66
C ILE A 194 2.59 -14.87 8.60
N ALA A 195 2.30 -15.78 9.54
CA ALA A 195 1.04 -16.51 9.53
C ALA A 195 -0.16 -15.62 9.90
N ILE A 196 -1.33 -15.90 9.32
CA ILE A 196 -2.62 -15.26 9.66
C ILE A 196 -2.83 -15.23 11.19
N LYS A 197 -2.44 -16.32 11.86
CA LYS A 197 -2.50 -16.51 13.31
C LYS A 197 -1.79 -15.39 14.08
N GLU A 198 -0.58 -15.02 13.67
CA GLU A 198 0.26 -14.01 14.31
C GLU A 198 -0.18 -12.59 13.94
N ILE A 199 -0.67 -12.39 12.71
CA ILE A 199 -1.26 -11.13 12.25
C ILE A 199 -2.53 -10.82 13.05
N LEU A 200 -3.47 -11.77 13.13
CA LEU A 200 -4.71 -11.58 13.89
C LEU A 200 -4.44 -11.44 15.40
N ALA A 201 -3.48 -12.18 15.97
CA ALA A 201 -3.09 -12.05 17.38
C ALA A 201 -2.46 -10.68 17.69
N GLU A 202 -1.72 -10.09 16.76
CA GLU A 202 -1.21 -8.71 16.91
C GLU A 202 -2.36 -7.68 16.83
N LEU A 203 -3.32 -7.87 15.92
CA LEU A 203 -4.52 -7.02 15.85
C LEU A 203 -5.36 -7.06 17.13
N THR A 204 -5.49 -8.23 17.77
CA THR A 204 -6.21 -8.39 19.04
C THR A 204 -5.36 -8.13 20.28
N GLY A 205 -4.11 -7.67 20.11
CA GLY A 205 -3.21 -7.20 21.18
C GLY A 205 -2.67 -8.30 22.08
N ARG A 206 -2.42 -9.52 21.57
CA ARG A 206 -2.03 -10.70 22.35
C ARG A 206 -0.53 -10.98 22.25
N ARG A 207 0.01 -11.72 23.22
CA ARG A 207 1.44 -12.05 23.30
C ARG A 207 1.95 -12.86 22.09
N GLY A 208 1.09 -13.65 21.46
CA GLY A 208 1.37 -14.42 20.24
C GLY A 208 1.22 -13.61 18.94
N GLY A 209 1.07 -12.30 19.02
CA GLY A 209 1.18 -11.40 17.88
C GLY A 209 2.62 -11.26 17.39
N VAL A 210 2.80 -10.93 16.11
CA VAL A 210 4.12 -10.79 15.46
C VAL A 210 5.04 -9.74 16.11
N ALA A 211 4.47 -8.75 16.81
CA ALA A 211 5.19 -7.77 17.62
C ALA A 211 4.80 -7.88 19.12
N LYS A 212 4.39 -9.07 19.57
CA LYS A 212 3.95 -9.39 20.94
C LYS A 212 2.84 -8.46 21.47
N GLY A 213 1.94 -8.00 20.61
CA GLY A 213 0.87 -7.05 20.96
C GLY A 213 1.35 -5.62 21.24
N LYS A 214 2.64 -5.29 20.98
CA LYS A 214 3.20 -3.95 21.17
C LYS A 214 2.92 -3.00 20.00
N GLY A 215 2.65 -3.52 18.80
CA GLY A 215 2.56 -2.75 17.56
C GLY A 215 1.15 -2.54 17.02
N GLY A 216 0.29 -3.56 17.12
CA GLY A 216 -1.05 -3.57 16.52
C GLY A 216 -1.05 -3.45 14.99
N SER A 217 -2.20 -3.05 14.43
CA SER A 217 -2.45 -2.97 12.96
C SER A 217 -1.36 -2.27 12.16
N MET A 218 -0.78 -1.20 12.69
CA MET A 218 0.09 -0.32 11.92
C MET A 218 1.56 -0.76 11.90
N HIS A 219 2.00 -1.67 12.78
CA HIS A 219 3.41 -1.90 13.09
C HIS A 219 3.75 -3.39 13.19
N MET A 220 3.65 -4.08 12.05
CA MET A 220 4.04 -5.48 11.87
C MET A 220 5.28 -5.57 10.98
N TYR A 221 6.25 -6.40 11.34
CA TYR A 221 7.55 -6.54 10.66
C TYR A 221 7.82 -8.02 10.35
N ALA A 222 8.63 -8.30 9.32
CA ALA A 222 9.05 -9.66 8.95
C ALA A 222 10.46 -9.63 8.33
N PRO A 223 11.11 -10.79 8.07
CA PRO A 223 12.34 -10.84 7.28
C PRO A 223 12.15 -10.11 5.94
N HIS A 224 13.06 -9.18 5.63
CA HIS A 224 13.00 -8.30 4.46
C HIS A 224 11.69 -7.47 4.32
N PHE A 225 10.90 -7.31 5.39
CA PHE A 225 9.71 -6.45 5.44
C PHE A 225 9.81 -5.43 6.58
N TYR A 226 10.08 -4.18 6.22
CA TYR A 226 10.50 -3.11 7.14
C TYR A 226 9.33 -2.32 7.74
N GLY A 227 8.21 -3.00 7.95
CA GLY A 227 7.08 -2.47 8.68
C GLY A 227 5.92 -2.00 7.83
N GLY A 228 4.74 -2.09 8.43
CA GLY A 228 3.79 -1.00 8.33
C GLY A 228 4.32 0.25 9.05
N ASN A 229 4.07 1.42 8.46
CA ASN A 229 4.54 2.70 8.99
C ASN A 229 3.39 3.70 9.17
N GLY A 230 3.23 4.21 10.40
CA GLY A 230 2.12 5.08 10.80
C GLY A 230 2.23 6.53 10.30
N ILE A 231 3.45 7.04 10.09
CA ILE A 231 3.69 8.43 9.68
C ILE A 231 3.72 8.52 8.15
N VAL A 232 2.76 9.25 7.59
CA VAL A 232 2.53 9.34 6.13
C VAL A 232 3.78 9.85 5.40
N GLY A 233 4.42 8.96 4.63
CA GLY A 233 5.59 9.27 3.80
C GLY A 233 6.94 9.03 4.46
N ALA A 234 6.99 8.81 5.79
CA ALA A 234 8.25 8.56 6.50
C ALA A 234 8.94 7.25 6.08
N GLN A 235 8.17 6.29 5.54
CA GLN A 235 8.70 5.05 5.00
C GLN A 235 9.46 5.21 3.67
N ILE A 236 9.32 6.36 3.01
CA ILE A 236 9.88 6.59 1.67
C ILE A 236 11.41 6.83 1.73
N PRO A 237 11.93 7.74 2.60
CA PRO A 237 13.37 7.82 2.85
C PRO A 237 13.96 6.51 3.41
N LEU A 238 13.20 5.77 4.23
CA LEU A 238 13.65 4.49 4.76
C LEU A 238 13.82 3.44 3.65
N GLY A 239 12.88 3.36 2.70
CA GLY A 239 13.00 2.51 1.51
C GLY A 239 14.21 2.86 0.63
N ALA A 240 14.48 4.16 0.44
CA ALA A 240 15.69 4.61 -0.24
C ALA A 240 16.96 4.23 0.54
N GLY A 241 16.97 4.34 1.88
CA GLY A 241 18.06 3.88 2.74
C GLY A 241 18.32 2.37 2.67
N ILE A 242 17.26 1.56 2.55
CA ILE A 242 17.38 0.11 2.36
C ILE A 242 17.94 -0.21 0.97
N ALA A 243 17.51 0.48 -0.09
CA ALA A 243 18.09 0.36 -1.43
C ALA A 243 19.58 0.74 -1.45
N LEU A 244 19.97 1.80 -0.75
CA LEU A 244 21.38 2.17 -0.54
C LEU A 244 22.17 1.05 0.17
N ALA A 245 21.58 0.38 1.17
CA ALA A 245 22.23 -0.77 1.82
C ALA A 245 22.43 -1.95 0.85
N CYS A 246 21.47 -2.24 -0.04
CA CYS A 246 21.60 -3.28 -1.07
C CYS A 246 22.78 -3.00 -2.02
N GLN A 247 22.86 -1.76 -2.51
CA GLN A 247 23.94 -1.29 -3.38
C GLN A 247 25.30 -1.32 -2.67
N TYR A 248 25.36 -0.86 -1.41
CA TYR A 248 26.57 -0.84 -0.60
C TYR A 248 27.11 -2.25 -0.31
N GLN A 249 26.22 -3.23 -0.13
CA GLN A 249 26.59 -4.64 0.04
C GLN A 249 26.92 -5.36 -1.29
N GLY A 250 26.66 -4.75 -2.45
CA GLY A 250 26.87 -5.38 -3.75
C GLY A 250 26.01 -6.63 -3.99
N ASN A 251 24.91 -6.78 -3.26
CA ASN A 251 24.19 -8.05 -3.11
C ASN A 251 23.13 -8.33 -4.20
N ASN A 252 22.99 -7.42 -5.17
CA ASN A 252 22.02 -7.45 -6.27
C ASN A 252 20.52 -7.52 -5.84
N GLN A 253 20.21 -7.08 -4.62
CA GLN A 253 18.83 -6.96 -4.11
C GLN A 253 18.24 -5.59 -4.46
N VAL A 254 16.91 -5.52 -4.51
CA VAL A 254 16.14 -4.28 -4.71
C VAL A 254 15.29 -3.97 -3.48
N CYS A 255 14.87 -2.70 -3.31
CA CYS A 255 13.85 -2.33 -2.32
C CYS A 255 12.59 -1.76 -3.00
N VAL A 256 11.43 -2.29 -2.64
CA VAL A 256 10.12 -1.73 -2.99
C VAL A 256 9.68 -0.76 -1.89
N ALA A 257 9.55 0.52 -2.22
CA ALA A 257 9.18 1.59 -1.29
C ALA A 257 7.76 2.08 -1.60
N LEU A 258 6.77 1.57 -0.86
CA LEU A 258 5.35 1.79 -1.11
C LEU A 258 4.81 3.03 -0.37
N TYR A 259 3.92 3.76 -1.03
CA TYR A 259 3.17 4.90 -0.49
C TYR A 259 1.81 5.04 -1.18
N GLY A 260 0.83 5.67 -0.53
CA GLY A 260 -0.49 5.92 -1.15
C GLY A 260 -0.55 7.23 -1.94
N ASP A 261 -1.57 7.42 -2.77
CA ASP A 261 -1.81 8.66 -3.54
C ASP A 261 -1.72 9.95 -2.69
N GLY A 262 -2.39 10.00 -1.53
CA GLY A 262 -2.30 11.14 -0.61
C GLY A 262 -0.91 11.35 0.02
N ALA A 263 -0.05 10.32 0.05
CA ALA A 263 1.34 10.43 0.49
C ALA A 263 2.27 10.95 -0.62
N ALA A 264 1.86 10.89 -1.89
CA ALA A 264 2.64 11.35 -3.04
C ALA A 264 2.85 12.87 -3.13
N ASN A 265 2.37 13.62 -2.13
CA ASN A 265 2.55 15.06 -1.96
C ASN A 265 3.43 15.42 -0.74
N GLN A 266 4.04 14.42 -0.07
CA GLN A 266 5.00 14.63 1.02
C GLN A 266 6.35 15.10 0.48
N GLY A 267 6.93 16.16 1.05
CA GLY A 267 8.22 16.74 0.59
C GLY A 267 9.37 15.73 0.54
N GLN A 268 9.47 14.89 1.58
CA GLN A 268 10.47 13.83 1.71
C GLN A 268 10.45 12.77 0.59
N LEU A 269 9.35 12.64 -0.18
CA LEU A 269 9.33 11.80 -1.39
C LEU A 269 10.22 12.42 -2.48
N PHE A 270 10.18 13.73 -2.66
CA PHE A 270 10.95 14.45 -3.69
C PHE A 270 12.44 14.56 -3.32
N GLU A 271 12.73 14.69 -2.02
CA GLU A 271 14.09 14.55 -1.47
C GLU A 271 14.63 13.12 -1.72
N SER A 272 13.82 12.09 -1.45
CA SER A 272 14.16 10.69 -1.70
C SER A 272 14.37 10.41 -3.19
N PHE A 273 13.52 10.94 -4.07
CA PHE A 273 13.68 10.84 -5.52
C PHE A 273 15.03 11.44 -5.97
N ASN A 274 15.35 12.66 -5.54
CA ASN A 274 16.58 13.34 -5.92
C ASN A 274 17.83 12.56 -5.49
N MET A 275 17.90 12.12 -4.22
CA MET A 275 19.02 11.31 -3.73
C MET A 275 19.09 9.93 -4.41
N ALA A 276 17.94 9.28 -4.62
CA ALA A 276 17.91 7.96 -5.24
C ALA A 276 18.38 7.97 -6.70
N ALA A 277 18.00 9.01 -7.47
CA ALA A 277 18.47 9.19 -8.84
C ALA A 277 19.96 9.55 -8.88
N LEU A 278 20.42 10.46 -8.01
CA LEU A 278 21.81 10.90 -7.92
C LEU A 278 22.78 9.73 -7.64
N TRP A 279 22.40 8.80 -6.77
CA TRP A 279 23.23 7.64 -6.39
C TRP A 279 22.91 6.35 -7.18
N LYS A 280 21.91 6.39 -8.07
CA LYS A 280 21.37 5.24 -8.82
C LYS A 280 20.96 4.07 -7.91
N LEU A 281 20.24 4.37 -6.83
CA LEU A 281 19.80 3.36 -5.87
C LEU A 281 18.83 2.35 -6.52
N PRO A 282 18.89 1.05 -6.16
CA PRO A 282 17.96 0.02 -6.65
C PRO A 282 16.59 0.11 -5.93
N CYS A 283 15.91 1.26 -6.06
CA CYS A 283 14.68 1.59 -5.35
C CYS A 283 13.46 1.69 -6.29
N ILE A 284 12.46 0.84 -6.08
CA ILE A 284 11.19 0.83 -6.81
C ILE A 284 10.17 1.63 -6.00
N PHE A 285 10.00 2.91 -6.33
CA PHE A 285 9.07 3.81 -5.66
C PHE A 285 7.64 3.55 -6.15
N THR A 286 6.75 3.09 -5.27
CA THR A 286 5.43 2.58 -5.67
C THR A 286 4.30 3.38 -5.04
N CYS A 287 3.52 4.06 -5.88
CA CYS A 287 2.28 4.73 -5.51
C CYS A 287 1.09 3.75 -5.64
N GLU A 288 0.55 3.27 -4.52
CA GLU A 288 -0.78 2.66 -4.46
C GLU A 288 -1.84 3.76 -4.60
N ASN A 289 -2.32 3.98 -5.83
CA ASN A 289 -3.36 4.96 -6.12
C ASN A 289 -4.74 4.31 -5.94
N ASN A 290 -5.32 4.41 -4.74
CA ASN A 290 -6.69 3.96 -4.44
C ASN A 290 -7.74 5.08 -4.56
N GLN A 291 -7.40 6.13 -5.31
CA GLN A 291 -8.19 7.32 -5.63
C GLN A 291 -8.53 8.24 -4.42
N TYR A 292 -8.19 7.87 -3.17
CA TYR A 292 -8.65 8.58 -1.96
C TYR A 292 -7.67 8.61 -0.78
N GLY A 293 -6.91 9.70 -0.68
CA GLY A 293 -6.15 10.10 0.51
C GLY A 293 -7.07 10.43 1.68
N MET A 294 -7.32 9.43 2.54
CA MET A 294 -8.34 9.46 3.60
C MET A 294 -9.76 9.72 3.07
N GLY A 295 -10.20 10.99 3.03
CA GLY A 295 -11.48 11.43 2.47
C GLY A 295 -11.33 12.52 1.39
N THR A 296 -10.13 12.68 0.86
CA THR A 296 -9.81 13.64 -0.21
C THR A 296 -9.46 12.86 -1.48
N SER A 297 -10.22 13.08 -2.55
CA SER A 297 -9.93 12.43 -3.84
C SER A 297 -8.66 12.99 -4.48
N VAL A 298 -8.07 12.25 -5.41
CA VAL A 298 -6.79 12.61 -6.03
C VAL A 298 -6.81 13.99 -6.72
N GLU A 299 -7.91 14.36 -7.36
CA GLU A 299 -8.11 15.66 -8.03
C GLU A 299 -8.21 16.83 -7.03
N ARG A 300 -8.61 16.55 -5.79
CA ARG A 300 -8.69 17.53 -4.70
C ARG A 300 -7.39 17.63 -3.90
N ALA A 301 -6.53 16.62 -3.97
CA ALA A 301 -5.26 16.55 -3.26
C ALA A 301 -4.04 16.93 -4.12
N SER A 302 -4.10 16.73 -5.43
CA SER A 302 -2.93 16.78 -6.31
C SER A 302 -3.22 17.55 -7.60
N ALA A 303 -2.43 18.60 -7.88
CA ALA A 303 -2.56 19.40 -9.11
C ALA A 303 -2.24 18.61 -10.40
N SER A 304 -1.57 17.47 -10.27
CA SER A 304 -1.47 16.43 -11.31
C SER A 304 -1.64 15.06 -10.66
N THR A 305 -2.49 14.24 -11.28
CA THR A 305 -2.87 12.89 -10.83
C THR A 305 -2.19 11.78 -11.65
N ASP A 306 -1.25 12.13 -12.54
CA ASP A 306 -0.31 11.19 -13.15
C ASP A 306 0.82 10.89 -12.14
N TYR A 307 0.58 10.00 -11.18
CA TYR A 307 1.51 9.73 -10.07
C TYR A 307 2.83 9.12 -10.55
N TYR A 308 2.80 8.27 -11.59
CA TYR A 308 3.99 7.72 -12.25
C TYR A 308 4.94 8.78 -12.82
N LYS A 309 4.47 10.01 -13.10
CA LYS A 309 5.30 11.13 -13.58
C LYS A 309 5.88 11.99 -12.47
N ARG A 310 5.48 11.81 -11.21
CA ARG A 310 5.88 12.68 -10.09
C ARG A 310 7.36 12.58 -9.73
N GLY A 311 8.07 11.54 -10.18
CA GLY A 311 9.53 11.45 -10.10
C GLY A 311 10.29 12.39 -11.06
N ASP A 312 9.59 13.11 -11.95
CA ASP A 312 10.14 13.91 -13.06
C ASP A 312 11.30 13.24 -13.80
N PHE A 313 12.53 13.45 -13.37
CA PHE A 313 13.75 12.87 -13.96
C PHE A 313 13.82 11.34 -13.82
N ILE A 314 13.14 10.75 -12.84
CA ILE A 314 13.06 9.29 -12.67
C ILE A 314 12.09 8.70 -13.71
N PRO A 315 12.44 7.58 -14.39
CA PRO A 315 11.51 6.85 -15.26
C PRO A 315 10.30 6.32 -14.47
N GLY A 316 9.15 6.21 -15.13
CA GLY A 316 7.92 5.79 -14.48
C GLY A 316 6.98 4.97 -15.35
N ILE A 317 6.22 4.08 -14.72
CA ILE A 317 5.17 3.27 -15.37
C ILE A 317 3.85 3.32 -14.59
N ARG A 318 2.71 3.32 -15.29
CA ARG A 318 1.37 3.19 -14.69
C ARG A 318 0.74 1.86 -15.07
N VAL A 319 0.30 1.14 -14.06
CA VAL A 319 -0.06 -0.28 -14.11
C VAL A 319 -1.49 -0.47 -13.60
N ASP A 320 -2.16 -1.50 -14.10
CA ASP A 320 -3.44 -1.93 -13.54
C ASP A 320 -3.24 -2.68 -12.21
N GLY A 321 -3.55 -2.02 -11.10
CA GLY A 321 -3.41 -2.57 -9.74
C GLY A 321 -4.56 -3.47 -9.32
N MET A 322 -5.50 -3.79 -10.22
CA MET A 322 -6.53 -4.80 -10.03
C MET A 322 -6.18 -6.13 -10.74
N ASP A 323 -5.18 -6.13 -11.62
CA ASP A 323 -4.72 -7.31 -12.36
C ASP A 323 -3.36 -7.80 -11.84
N VAL A 324 -3.38 -8.93 -11.13
CA VAL A 324 -2.18 -9.57 -10.55
C VAL A 324 -1.10 -9.89 -11.60
N LEU A 325 -1.46 -10.12 -12.87
CA LEU A 325 -0.48 -10.36 -13.94
C LEU A 325 0.11 -9.06 -14.48
N CYS A 326 -0.69 -7.97 -14.57
CA CYS A 326 -0.16 -6.64 -14.89
C CYS A 326 0.86 -6.19 -13.82
N VAL A 327 0.51 -6.33 -12.54
CA VAL A 327 1.42 -6.01 -11.42
C VAL A 327 2.68 -6.87 -11.50
N ARG A 328 2.55 -8.19 -11.70
CA ARG A 328 3.70 -9.11 -11.73
C ARG A 328 4.69 -8.79 -12.84
N GLU A 329 4.24 -8.60 -14.09
CA GLU A 329 5.17 -8.26 -15.18
C GLU A 329 5.76 -6.85 -15.05
N ALA A 330 5.01 -5.89 -14.51
CA ALA A 330 5.53 -4.56 -14.21
C ALA A 330 6.63 -4.57 -13.14
N PHE A 331 6.47 -5.38 -12.07
CA PHE A 331 7.48 -5.49 -11.02
C PHE A 331 8.70 -6.31 -11.43
N LYS A 332 8.56 -7.33 -12.29
CA LYS A 332 9.73 -7.99 -12.91
C LYS A 332 10.56 -7.01 -13.72
N PHE A 333 9.90 -6.23 -14.59
CA PHE A 333 10.54 -5.19 -15.41
C PHE A 333 11.26 -4.14 -14.53
N ALA A 334 10.61 -3.67 -13.45
CA ALA A 334 11.19 -2.70 -12.53
C ALA A 334 12.34 -3.27 -11.68
N ALA A 335 12.24 -4.51 -11.22
CA ALA A 335 13.32 -5.19 -10.51
C ALA A 335 14.55 -5.37 -11.41
N GLU A 336 14.36 -5.79 -12.66
CA GLU A 336 15.46 -5.89 -13.63
C GLU A 336 16.05 -4.51 -13.99
N HIS A 337 15.22 -3.46 -14.09
CA HIS A 337 15.69 -2.09 -14.26
C HIS A 337 16.64 -1.67 -13.12
N CYS A 338 16.26 -1.93 -11.87
CA CYS A 338 17.09 -1.63 -10.70
C CYS A 338 18.35 -2.51 -10.62
N ARG A 339 18.24 -3.83 -10.82
CA ARG A 339 19.39 -4.76 -10.79
C ARG A 339 20.42 -4.49 -11.88
N SER A 340 19.98 -4.08 -13.06
CA SER A 340 20.87 -3.66 -14.16
C SER A 340 21.52 -2.28 -13.96
N GLY A 341 21.46 -1.70 -12.74
CA GLY A 341 22.23 -0.51 -12.35
C GLY A 341 21.75 0.81 -12.98
N LYS A 342 20.55 0.82 -13.57
CA LYS A 342 19.97 2.01 -14.21
C LYS A 342 19.50 3.05 -13.19
N GLY A 343 19.20 2.61 -11.96
CA GLY A 343 18.80 3.42 -10.84
C GLY A 343 17.35 3.15 -10.40
N PRO A 344 16.69 4.13 -9.77
CA PRO A 344 15.32 3.98 -9.31
C PRO A 344 14.30 4.08 -10.45
N ILE A 345 13.09 3.58 -10.19
CA ILE A 345 11.94 3.65 -11.09
C ILE A 345 10.65 3.90 -10.28
N VAL A 346 9.71 4.66 -10.84
CA VAL A 346 8.40 4.94 -10.23
C VAL A 346 7.33 4.00 -10.82
N ILE A 347 6.47 3.46 -9.97
CA ILE A 347 5.29 2.68 -10.37
C ILE A 347 4.04 3.34 -9.78
N GLU A 348 3.02 3.60 -10.61
CA GLU A 348 1.65 3.85 -10.13
C GLU A 348 0.81 2.60 -10.30
N LEU A 349 0.40 1.98 -9.19
CA LEU A 349 -0.60 0.93 -9.17
C LEU A 349 -1.99 1.57 -9.06
N LYS A 350 -2.75 1.59 -10.17
CA LYS A 350 -4.16 2.01 -10.14
C LYS A 350 -5.00 0.90 -9.50
N THR A 351 -5.27 1.03 -8.20
CA THR A 351 -5.97 0.01 -7.41
C THR A 351 -7.19 0.62 -6.71
N TYR A 352 -7.88 -0.13 -5.84
CA TYR A 352 -9.04 0.37 -5.12
C TYR A 352 -9.26 -0.35 -3.78
N ARG A 353 -9.59 0.42 -2.73
CA ARG A 353 -9.95 -0.10 -1.40
C ARG A 353 -11.46 -0.14 -1.22
N TYR A 354 -12.02 -1.29 -0.88
CA TYR A 354 -13.48 -1.41 -0.72
C TYR A 354 -13.98 -0.79 0.59
N HIS A 355 -13.31 -1.06 1.71
CA HIS A 355 -13.61 -0.37 2.96
C HIS A 355 -13.19 1.11 2.93
N GLY A 356 -13.66 1.89 3.91
CA GLY A 356 -13.23 3.26 4.14
C GLY A 356 -11.72 3.35 4.49
N HIS A 357 -11.28 4.53 4.88
CA HIS A 357 -9.87 4.77 5.16
C HIS A 357 -9.33 3.83 6.24
N SER A 358 -10.05 3.75 7.36
CA SER A 358 -9.84 2.83 8.48
C SER A 358 -11.21 2.40 9.03
N MET A 359 -11.24 1.50 10.01
CA MET A 359 -12.47 1.06 10.68
C MET A 359 -13.29 2.15 11.41
N SER A 360 -12.78 3.39 11.52
CA SER A 360 -13.57 4.55 11.99
C SER A 360 -14.23 5.37 10.87
N ASP A 361 -13.91 5.10 9.60
CA ASP A 361 -14.45 5.78 8.42
C ASP A 361 -15.42 4.87 7.65
N PRO A 362 -16.74 5.17 7.59
CA PRO A 362 -17.68 4.44 6.76
C PRO A 362 -17.43 4.52 5.25
N GLY A 363 -16.60 5.46 4.77
CA GLY A 363 -16.15 5.51 3.39
C GLY A 363 -17.19 5.92 2.34
N VAL A 364 -18.28 6.60 2.77
CA VAL A 364 -19.44 6.99 1.92
C VAL A 364 -19.78 8.49 1.97
N SER A 365 -18.96 9.31 2.62
CA SER A 365 -19.13 10.78 2.67
C SER A 365 -18.38 11.53 1.56
N TYR A 366 -17.49 10.84 0.85
CA TYR A 366 -16.60 11.40 -0.18
C TYR A 366 -16.60 10.60 -1.51
N ARG A 367 -17.38 9.52 -1.58
CA ARG A 367 -17.58 8.63 -2.73
C ARG A 367 -18.90 7.87 -2.58
N THR A 368 -19.43 7.31 -3.67
CA THR A 368 -20.75 6.64 -3.65
C THR A 368 -20.64 5.16 -3.30
N ARG A 369 -21.75 4.49 -2.98
CA ARG A 369 -21.76 3.02 -2.79
C ARG A 369 -21.73 2.30 -4.14
N GLU A 370 -22.32 2.95 -5.13
CA GLU A 370 -22.47 2.54 -6.50
C GLU A 370 -21.09 2.41 -7.17
N GLU A 371 -20.18 3.37 -6.92
CA GLU A 371 -18.78 3.33 -7.35
C GLU A 371 -18.02 2.13 -6.76
N ILE A 372 -18.11 1.92 -5.44
CA ILE A 372 -17.47 0.78 -4.75
C ILE A 372 -18.00 -0.55 -5.31
N GLN A 373 -19.32 -0.64 -5.56
CA GLN A 373 -19.96 -1.83 -6.10
C GLN A 373 -19.66 -2.04 -7.59
N GLU A 374 -19.49 -0.97 -8.37
CA GLU A 374 -19.05 -1.03 -9.77
C GLU A 374 -17.64 -1.60 -9.87
N VAL A 375 -16.68 -1.08 -9.08
CA VAL A 375 -15.31 -1.61 -9.05
C VAL A 375 -15.29 -3.05 -8.57
N ARG A 376 -16.04 -3.40 -7.51
CA ARG A 376 -16.13 -4.78 -7.00
C ARG A 376 -16.78 -5.75 -8.00
N SER A 377 -17.72 -5.30 -8.85
CA SER A 377 -18.39 -6.18 -9.82
C SER A 377 -17.71 -6.28 -11.17
N LYS A 378 -16.90 -5.29 -11.56
CA LYS A 378 -16.18 -5.26 -12.85
C LYS A 378 -14.69 -5.59 -12.78
N SER A 379 -14.07 -5.46 -11.60
CA SER A 379 -12.61 -5.47 -11.48
C SER A 379 -12.11 -6.00 -10.12
N ASP A 380 -12.83 -6.94 -9.49
CA ASP A 380 -12.32 -7.61 -8.30
C ASP A 380 -11.14 -8.55 -8.66
N PRO A 381 -9.97 -8.43 -8.01
CA PRO A 381 -8.74 -9.09 -8.45
C PRO A 381 -8.81 -10.63 -8.35
N ILE A 382 -9.60 -11.14 -7.39
CA ILE A 382 -9.78 -12.57 -7.14
C ILE A 382 -10.73 -13.15 -8.19
N THR A 383 -11.81 -12.43 -8.51
CA THR A 383 -12.76 -12.75 -9.57
C THR A 383 -12.07 -12.75 -10.94
N MET A 384 -11.30 -11.70 -11.27
CA MET A 384 -10.56 -11.60 -12.54
C MET A 384 -9.58 -12.77 -12.76
N LEU A 385 -8.83 -13.17 -11.73
CA LEU A 385 -7.94 -14.34 -11.83
C LEU A 385 -8.74 -15.65 -11.99
N LYS A 386 -9.82 -15.83 -11.21
CA LYS A 386 -10.69 -17.00 -11.25
C LYS A 386 -11.29 -17.21 -12.65
N GLU A 387 -11.88 -16.16 -13.21
CA GLU A 387 -12.49 -16.19 -14.54
C GLU A 387 -11.47 -16.47 -15.64
N ARG A 388 -10.26 -15.90 -15.57
CA ARG A 388 -9.16 -16.21 -16.48
C ARG A 388 -8.78 -17.70 -16.46
N MET A 389 -8.63 -18.29 -15.27
CA MET A 389 -8.26 -19.69 -15.12
C MET A 389 -9.38 -20.64 -15.56
N LEU A 390 -10.64 -20.35 -15.21
CA LEU A 390 -11.80 -21.13 -15.66
C LEU A 390 -11.94 -21.10 -17.18
N SER A 391 -11.85 -19.92 -17.80
CA SER A 391 -12.03 -19.73 -19.24
C SER A 391 -10.95 -20.40 -20.10
N ASN A 392 -9.78 -20.67 -19.51
CA ASN A 392 -8.67 -21.36 -20.17
C ASN A 392 -8.54 -22.84 -19.75
N ASN A 393 -9.55 -23.40 -19.06
CA ASN A 393 -9.54 -24.78 -18.54
C ASN A 393 -8.30 -25.08 -17.66
N MET A 394 -7.79 -24.08 -16.92
CA MET A 394 -6.66 -24.24 -16.00
C MET A 394 -7.07 -24.70 -14.60
N ALA A 395 -8.36 -24.64 -14.26
CA ALA A 395 -8.92 -25.11 -12.99
C ALA A 395 -10.43 -25.36 -13.12
N SER A 396 -11.01 -26.08 -12.17
CA SER A 396 -12.47 -26.22 -12.05
C SER A 396 -13.08 -25.24 -11.04
N VAL A 397 -14.40 -25.07 -11.09
CA VAL A 397 -15.16 -24.29 -10.10
C VAL A 397 -15.08 -24.97 -8.72
N GLU A 398 -14.96 -26.29 -8.70
CA GLU A 398 -14.90 -27.16 -7.53
C GLU A 398 -13.58 -26.97 -6.76
N GLU A 399 -12.44 -26.96 -7.45
CA GLU A 399 -11.14 -26.65 -6.84
C GLU A 399 -11.14 -25.29 -6.15
N PHE A 400 -11.72 -24.26 -6.79
CA PHE A 400 -11.82 -22.95 -6.16
C PHE A 400 -12.72 -22.97 -4.91
N LYS A 401 -13.82 -23.75 -4.89
CA LYS A 401 -14.65 -23.94 -3.69
C LYS A 401 -13.89 -24.65 -2.58
N GLU A 402 -13.07 -25.65 -2.90
CA GLU A 402 -12.25 -26.37 -1.93
C GLU A 402 -11.17 -25.46 -1.32
N ILE A 403 -10.54 -24.61 -2.15
CA ILE A 403 -9.63 -23.57 -1.68
C ILE A 403 -10.37 -22.55 -0.78
N ASP A 404 -11.55 -22.06 -1.20
CA ASP A 404 -12.37 -21.14 -0.42
C ASP A 404 -12.77 -21.72 0.96
N ILE A 405 -13.10 -23.02 1.02
CA ILE A 405 -13.44 -23.75 2.26
C ILE A 405 -12.21 -23.91 3.16
N ALA A 406 -11.06 -24.30 2.60
CA ALA A 406 -9.82 -24.47 3.36
C ALA A 406 -9.35 -23.15 3.99
N ILE A 407 -9.31 -22.06 3.20
CA ILE A 407 -8.94 -20.73 3.68
C ILE A 407 -9.93 -20.23 4.75
N ARG A 408 -11.24 -20.47 4.55
CA ARG A 408 -12.24 -20.10 5.55
C ARG A 408 -11.97 -20.81 6.87
N LYS A 409 -11.67 -22.11 6.86
CA LYS A 409 -11.31 -22.86 8.07
C LYS A 409 -10.06 -22.27 8.74
N GLU A 410 -8.98 -22.07 7.97
CA GLU A 410 -7.72 -21.50 8.45
C GLU A 410 -7.91 -20.13 9.15
N VAL A 411 -8.73 -19.25 8.57
CA VAL A 411 -9.02 -17.92 9.13
C VAL A 411 -9.90 -17.98 10.38
N GLU A 412 -10.85 -18.91 10.48
CA GLU A 412 -11.62 -19.12 11.72
C GLU A 412 -10.75 -19.73 12.84
N GLU A 413 -9.85 -20.66 12.53
CA GLU A 413 -8.89 -21.23 13.49
C GLU A 413 -7.88 -20.19 13.98
N ALA A 414 -7.36 -19.36 13.07
CA ALA A 414 -6.50 -18.21 13.40
C ALA A 414 -7.23 -17.18 14.29
N ALA A 415 -8.51 -16.90 14.02
CA ALA A 415 -9.32 -16.00 14.84
C ALA A 415 -9.64 -16.58 16.22
N GLN A 416 -9.92 -17.90 16.31
CA GLN A 416 -10.13 -18.58 17.58
C GLN A 416 -8.85 -18.56 18.45
N TYR A 417 -7.66 -18.66 17.84
CA TYR A 417 -6.40 -18.43 18.55
C TYR A 417 -6.25 -16.97 19.00
N ALA A 418 -6.37 -16.01 18.08
CA ALA A 418 -6.20 -14.58 18.35
C ALA A 418 -7.19 -14.03 19.40
N THR A 419 -8.33 -14.67 19.59
CA THR A 419 -9.31 -14.31 20.64
C THR A 419 -9.03 -14.97 21.99
N SER A 420 -8.29 -16.08 22.04
CA SER A 420 -8.06 -16.88 23.27
C SER A 420 -6.62 -16.89 23.82
N ASP A 421 -5.60 -16.57 23.01
CA ASP A 421 -4.25 -16.32 23.52
C ASP A 421 -4.25 -15.06 24.43
N PRO A 422 -3.63 -15.08 25.62
CA PRO A 422 -3.73 -13.97 26.57
C PRO A 422 -2.96 -12.72 26.13
N GLU A 423 -3.30 -11.60 26.76
CA GLU A 423 -2.55 -10.34 26.64
C GLU A 423 -1.09 -10.51 27.13
N PRO A 424 -0.15 -9.67 26.67
CA PRO A 424 1.22 -9.66 27.16
C PRO A 424 1.29 -9.42 28.69
N PRO A 425 2.17 -10.10 29.42
CA PRO A 425 2.37 -9.85 30.85
C PRO A 425 2.86 -8.42 31.09
N LEU A 426 2.37 -7.79 32.17
CA LEU A 426 2.64 -6.38 32.50
C LEU A 426 4.13 -6.14 32.79
N GLU A 427 4.82 -7.19 33.26
CA GLU A 427 6.25 -7.24 33.51
C GLU A 427 7.08 -7.01 32.24
N GLU A 428 6.57 -7.38 31.07
CA GLU A 428 7.24 -7.19 29.77
C GLU A 428 6.90 -5.85 29.09
N LEU A 429 6.12 -4.96 29.72
CA LEU A 429 5.66 -3.69 29.13
C LEU A 429 6.82 -2.88 28.53
N CYS A 430 7.93 -2.78 29.27
CA CYS A 430 9.12 -2.02 28.88
C CYS A 430 10.21 -2.83 28.15
N ASN A 431 10.01 -4.11 27.84
CA ASN A 431 10.99 -4.86 27.04
C ASN A 431 11.11 -4.34 25.60
N HIS A 432 12.31 -4.51 25.04
CA HIS A 432 12.71 -4.15 23.67
C HIS A 432 12.83 -2.64 23.39
N ILE A 433 13.20 -1.83 24.40
CA ILE A 433 13.50 -0.39 24.22
C ILE A 433 14.85 -0.15 23.51
N PHE A 434 15.89 -0.91 23.89
CA PHE A 434 17.21 -0.90 23.26
C PHE A 434 17.63 -2.33 22.92
N SER A 435 18.51 -2.49 21.92
CA SER A 435 19.01 -3.78 21.44
C SER A 435 20.46 -4.01 21.85
N ASN A 436 20.78 -5.22 22.29
CA ASN A 436 22.09 -5.66 22.79
C ASN A 436 22.59 -4.90 24.05
N ASP A 437 21.68 -4.34 24.84
CA ASP A 437 22.01 -3.60 26.06
C ASP A 437 21.81 -4.44 27.33
N SER A 438 22.45 -4.02 28.42
CA SER A 438 22.22 -4.61 29.75
C SER A 438 20.82 -4.23 30.28
N PRO A 439 20.12 -5.13 31.01
CA PRO A 439 18.79 -4.84 31.55
C PRO A 439 18.75 -3.61 32.46
N LEU A 440 17.76 -2.73 32.25
CA LEU A 440 17.68 -1.42 32.91
C LEU A 440 16.34 -1.17 33.61
N ASP A 441 16.34 -0.22 34.55
CA ASP A 441 15.13 0.26 35.24
C ASP A 441 14.46 1.37 34.42
N VAL A 442 13.19 1.19 34.06
CA VAL A 442 12.34 2.20 33.44
C VAL A 442 11.39 2.78 34.48
N ARG A 443 11.25 4.11 34.50
CA ARG A 443 10.29 4.81 35.38
C ARG A 443 8.86 4.64 34.83
N GLY A 444 7.97 4.14 35.68
CA GLY A 444 6.53 4.07 35.41
C GLY A 444 5.79 5.39 35.66
N THR A 445 4.50 5.31 36.00
CA THR A 445 3.61 6.48 36.18
C THR A 445 4.03 7.43 37.31
N ASN A 446 4.92 7.02 38.21
CA ASN A 446 5.44 7.82 39.32
C ASN A 446 6.93 7.46 39.59
N PRO A 447 7.68 8.24 40.39
CA PRO A 447 9.11 8.00 40.63
C PRO A 447 9.46 6.68 41.34
N TRP A 448 8.50 6.05 42.03
CA TRP A 448 8.71 4.82 42.79
C TRP A 448 8.34 3.56 42.00
N ALA A 449 7.49 3.69 40.98
CA ALA A 449 7.19 2.63 40.03
C ALA A 449 8.42 2.38 39.13
N ARG A 450 9.09 1.24 39.32
CA ARG A 450 10.17 0.76 38.46
C ARG A 450 9.70 -0.46 37.67
N LEU A 451 9.81 -0.39 36.35
CA LEU A 451 9.60 -1.48 35.41
C LEU A 451 10.97 -1.95 34.90
N LYS A 452 11.07 -3.19 34.42
CA LYS A 452 12.29 -3.69 33.79
C LYS A 452 12.19 -3.58 32.27
N SER A 453 13.32 -3.26 31.64
CA SER A 453 13.54 -3.40 30.20
C SER A 453 14.67 -4.38 29.98
N VAL A 454 14.39 -5.45 29.24
CA VAL A 454 15.37 -6.37 28.63
C VAL A 454 15.34 -6.17 27.11
N SER A 455 16.49 -6.31 26.44
CA SER A 455 16.61 -6.27 24.97
C SER A 455 15.82 -7.35 24.25
#